data_AF-A0A1R0H710-F1
#
_entry.id   AF-A0A1R0H710-F1
#
_cell.length_a   1.000
_cell.length_b   1.000
_cell.length_c   1.000
_cell.angle_alpha   90.00
_cell.angle_beta   90.00
_cell.angle_gamma   90.00
#
_symmetry.space_group_name_H-M   'P 1'
#
loop_
_entity.id
_entity.type
_entity.pdbx_description
1 polymer ?
#
loop_
_entity_poly.entity_id
_entity_poly.type
_entity_poly.pdbx_seq_one_letter_code
_entity_poly.pdbx_strand_id
1 'polypeptide(L)'
;MTQRAPNDVNEEFFLPLQDLSHLDQQNNSKSDGAVVSFASWFATSAIHRARYKDFSSMDWIFDNYKARERIQNLEGGSKTLLGKLKLSYELSQPWIVLLLVGVSVGILSTIISITTQWMIDLRDGYCKTGFYLNQKFCCWKADGVKWSIGENTVQFSSYLLDSVVFSGIATFLVISYAPFAAGQGIAELKTIMSGFIMKEFLSAKTLLIKSVSIVFAVASGLSVGKEVALVHISACCANFFSGIFPSIKQNEAQKRQLLSAASAAGISVAFGAPIAGVLFSLEGIVGSLVVKLDSMFSNYRQKSFLNKFARGEVVVVAALTSIICYGNIFARSDAVTLVSNLFTECRAIDNSGICE
;
A
#
# COMPACT_ATOMS: atom_id res chain seq x y z
N MET A 1 -21.49 -21.08 -47.94
CA MET A 1 -20.47 -20.61 -48.88
C MET A 1 -19.60 -19.59 -48.14
N THR A 2 -18.60 -20.06 -47.39
CA THR A 2 -17.17 -20.25 -47.77
C THR A 2 -16.33 -18.97 -47.80
N GLN A 3 -15.39 -18.93 -46.83
CA GLN A 3 -14.03 -18.34 -46.83
C GLN A 3 -13.89 -16.80 -46.92
N ARG A 4 -12.92 -16.14 -46.27
CA ARG A 4 -11.50 -16.49 -46.08
C ARG A 4 -10.84 -15.61 -44.98
N ALA A 5 -9.92 -16.18 -44.21
CA ALA A 5 -8.94 -15.47 -43.38
C ALA A 5 -7.75 -14.98 -44.23
N PRO A 6 -6.93 -14.03 -43.74
CA PRO A 6 -5.54 -13.90 -44.17
C PRO A 6 -4.57 -14.27 -43.03
N ASN A 7 -3.69 -15.23 -43.34
CA ASN A 7 -2.33 -15.38 -42.78
C ASN A 7 -1.48 -14.17 -43.26
N ASP A 8 -0.31 -13.79 -42.75
CA ASP A 8 0.83 -14.38 -42.04
C ASP A 8 1.58 -13.22 -41.37
N VAL A 9 2.38 -13.43 -40.30
CA VAL A 9 3.79 -12.98 -40.17
C VAL A 9 4.47 -13.74 -39.01
N ASN A 10 5.36 -14.66 -39.39
CA ASN A 10 6.60 -15.14 -38.75
C ASN A 10 6.54 -15.94 -37.42
N GLU A 11 6.47 -17.27 -37.56
CA GLU A 11 7.02 -18.24 -36.61
C GLU A 11 8.56 -18.26 -36.71
N GLU A 12 9.25 -17.83 -35.65
CA GLU A 12 10.66 -18.18 -35.46
C GLU A 12 10.76 -19.59 -34.86
N PHE A 13 11.41 -20.44 -35.64
CA PHE A 13 11.80 -21.81 -35.40
C PHE A 13 12.73 -21.94 -34.18
N PHE A 14 12.33 -22.70 -33.16
CA PHE A 14 13.25 -23.23 -32.15
C PHE A 14 12.96 -24.72 -31.90
N LEU A 15 14.04 -25.50 -31.96
CA LEU A 15 14.11 -26.96 -32.05
C LEU A 15 13.35 -27.71 -30.92
N PRO A 16 12.70 -28.85 -31.22
CA PRO A 16 12.23 -29.77 -30.20
C PRO A 16 13.41 -30.56 -29.63
N LEU A 17 13.64 -30.49 -28.31
CA LEU A 17 14.47 -31.46 -27.61
C LEU A 17 13.69 -32.77 -27.49
N GLN A 18 13.86 -33.62 -28.50
CA GLN A 18 13.56 -35.05 -28.40
C GLN A 18 14.88 -35.79 -28.15
N ASP A 19 15.06 -36.25 -26.91
CA ASP A 19 15.56 -37.59 -26.53
C ASP A 19 16.11 -37.57 -25.10
N LEU A 20 15.25 -37.87 -24.13
CA LEU A 20 15.67 -38.43 -22.84
C LEU A 20 14.85 -39.70 -22.49
N SER A 21 14.11 -40.26 -23.46
CA SER A 21 13.35 -41.51 -23.28
C SER A 21 14.19 -42.78 -23.37
N HIS A 22 15.50 -42.67 -23.63
CA HIS A 22 16.38 -43.83 -23.83
C HIS A 22 17.39 -44.12 -22.71
N LEU A 23 17.33 -43.40 -21.58
CA LEU A 23 18.13 -43.70 -20.40
C LEU A 23 17.24 -44.04 -19.20
N ASP A 24 16.58 -45.20 -19.25
CA ASP A 24 16.65 -46.22 -18.18
C ASP A 24 15.62 -47.32 -18.43
N GLN A 25 16.06 -48.39 -19.08
CA GLN A 25 15.34 -49.66 -19.13
C GLN A 25 15.82 -50.65 -18.05
N GLN A 26 16.56 -50.19 -17.03
CA GLN A 26 16.99 -51.04 -15.93
C GLN A 26 17.01 -50.27 -14.60
N ASN A 27 15.85 -50.15 -13.94
CA ASN A 27 15.75 -50.56 -12.53
C ASN A 27 14.30 -50.56 -12.03
N ASN A 28 13.95 -51.70 -11.44
CA ASN A 28 12.64 -51.98 -10.86
C ASN A 28 12.60 -51.38 -9.45
N SER A 29 11.96 -50.23 -9.29
CA SER A 29 11.75 -49.58 -7.99
C SER A 29 10.36 -48.91 -7.98
N LYS A 30 9.48 -49.39 -7.10
CA LYS A 30 8.07 -48.99 -7.00
C LYS A 30 7.89 -47.59 -6.36
N SER A 31 8.97 -46.85 -6.07
CA SER A 31 8.94 -45.50 -5.46
C SER A 31 9.06 -44.35 -6.46
N ASP A 32 9.44 -44.60 -7.70
CA ASP A 32 9.87 -43.51 -8.60
C ASP A 32 8.73 -42.90 -9.42
N GLY A 33 7.58 -43.58 -9.49
CA GLY A 33 6.39 -43.07 -10.19
C GLY A 33 5.77 -41.82 -9.54
N ALA A 34 5.87 -41.68 -8.22
CA ALA A 34 5.38 -40.49 -7.52
C ALA A 34 6.30 -39.28 -7.74
N VAL A 35 7.61 -39.50 -7.76
CA VAL A 35 8.61 -38.44 -8.00
C VAL A 35 8.58 -37.99 -9.45
N VAL A 36 8.43 -38.92 -10.41
CA VAL A 36 8.31 -38.60 -11.84
C VAL A 36 6.96 -37.95 -12.16
N SER A 37 5.86 -38.35 -11.50
CA SER A 37 4.55 -37.70 -11.62
C SER A 37 4.52 -36.31 -10.97
N PHE A 38 5.20 -36.13 -9.84
CA PHE A 38 5.37 -34.83 -9.20
C PHE A 38 6.28 -33.91 -10.03
N ALA A 39 7.37 -34.45 -10.61
CA ALA A 39 8.26 -33.73 -11.51
C ALA A 39 7.58 -33.39 -12.85
N SER A 40 6.73 -34.26 -13.40
CA SER A 40 5.95 -33.97 -14.61
C SER A 40 4.85 -32.95 -14.35
N TRP A 41 4.26 -32.92 -13.15
CA TRP A 41 3.36 -31.85 -12.71
C TRP A 41 4.06 -30.48 -12.68
N PHE A 42 5.34 -30.41 -12.30
CA PHE A 42 6.14 -29.18 -12.46
C PHE A 42 6.56 -28.93 -13.91
N ALA A 43 6.93 -29.96 -14.66
CA ALA A 43 7.49 -29.84 -16.02
C ALA A 43 6.43 -29.55 -17.11
N THR A 44 5.14 -29.82 -16.85
CA THR A 44 4.05 -29.46 -17.78
C THR A 44 3.60 -27.99 -17.65
N SER A 45 4.43 -27.15 -17.03
CA SER A 45 4.24 -25.70 -17.04
C SER A 45 4.81 -25.09 -18.32
N ALA A 46 4.35 -25.56 -19.49
CA ALA A 46 4.27 -24.64 -20.61
C ALA A 46 3.26 -23.58 -20.17
N ILE A 47 3.74 -22.46 -19.65
CA ILE A 47 2.94 -21.32 -19.19
C ILE A 47 2.22 -20.80 -20.42
N HIS A 48 1.07 -21.39 -20.73
CA HIS A 48 0.04 -20.69 -21.46
C HIS A 48 -0.34 -19.52 -20.57
N ARG A 49 0.19 -18.33 -20.89
CA ARG A 49 -0.27 -17.08 -20.30
C ARG A 49 -1.78 -17.04 -20.54
N ALA A 50 -2.56 -17.38 -19.52
CA ALA A 50 -3.90 -16.86 -19.41
C ALA A 50 -3.73 -15.35 -19.21
N ARG A 51 -3.61 -14.63 -20.32
CA ARG A 51 -3.68 -13.18 -20.36
C ARG A 51 -5.14 -12.85 -20.10
N TYR A 52 -5.55 -12.96 -18.83
CA TYR A 52 -6.70 -12.20 -18.37
C TYR A 52 -6.39 -10.75 -18.69
N LYS A 53 -7.35 -10.03 -19.26
CA LYS A 53 -7.16 -8.67 -19.81
C LYS A 53 -6.50 -7.70 -18.82
N ASP A 54 -6.58 -8.00 -17.52
CA ASP A 54 -6.14 -7.16 -16.41
C ASP A 54 -4.96 -7.72 -15.59
N PHE A 55 -4.49 -8.95 -15.85
CA PHE A 55 -3.46 -9.58 -15.02
C PHE A 55 -2.39 -10.32 -15.83
N SER A 56 -1.12 -10.06 -15.51
CA SER A 56 0.03 -10.84 -15.98
C SER A 56 0.80 -11.40 -14.79
N SER A 57 1.21 -12.66 -14.87
CA SER A 57 2.10 -13.28 -13.89
C SER A 57 3.55 -12.89 -14.15
N MET A 58 4.31 -12.74 -13.06
CA MET A 58 5.73 -12.42 -13.08
C MET A 58 6.58 -13.67 -13.34
N ASP A 59 7.48 -13.61 -14.32
CA ASP A 59 8.46 -14.67 -14.60
C ASP A 59 9.84 -14.32 -14.03
N TRP A 60 10.00 -14.66 -12.75
CA TRP A 60 11.23 -14.45 -12.00
C TRP A 60 12.46 -15.18 -12.57
N ILE A 61 12.31 -16.32 -13.21
CA ILE A 61 13.45 -17.08 -13.75
C ILE A 61 14.01 -16.34 -14.96
N PHE A 62 13.14 -15.98 -15.90
CA PHE A 62 13.53 -15.22 -17.09
C PHE A 62 14.10 -13.85 -16.74
N ASP A 63 13.44 -13.10 -15.85
CA ASP A 63 13.90 -11.78 -15.44
C ASP A 63 15.26 -11.81 -14.72
N ASN A 64 15.48 -12.80 -13.85
CA ASN A 64 16.77 -13.00 -13.17
C ASN A 64 17.87 -13.42 -14.14
N TYR A 65 17.56 -14.26 -15.13
CA TYR A 65 18.52 -14.66 -16.17
C TYR A 65 18.95 -13.44 -17.00
N LYS A 66 17.99 -12.65 -17.50
CA LYS A 66 18.25 -11.42 -18.26
C LYS A 66 19.06 -10.40 -17.46
N ALA A 67 18.85 -10.32 -16.14
CA ALA A 67 19.64 -9.46 -15.27
C ALA A 67 21.09 -9.94 -15.11
N ARG A 68 21.30 -11.25 -14.94
CA ARG A 68 22.64 -11.85 -14.83
C ARG A 68 23.46 -11.67 -16.10
N GLU A 69 22.85 -11.88 -17.26
CA GLU A 69 23.51 -11.69 -18.55
C GLU A 69 23.99 -10.25 -18.74
N ARG A 70 23.18 -9.25 -18.37
CA ARG A 70 23.59 -7.84 -18.40
C ARG A 70 24.81 -7.58 -17.52
N ILE A 71 24.82 -8.11 -16.30
CA ILE A 71 25.94 -7.92 -15.37
C ILE A 71 27.21 -8.57 -15.92
N GLN A 72 27.13 -9.79 -16.44
CA GLN A 72 28.27 -10.49 -17.07
C GLN A 72 28.84 -9.70 -18.27
N ASN A 73 27.98 -9.15 -19.12
CA ASN A 73 28.41 -8.30 -20.23
C ASN A 73 29.14 -7.04 -19.77
N LEU A 74 28.72 -6.45 -18.64
CA LEU A 74 29.37 -5.28 -18.06
C LEU A 74 30.70 -5.62 -17.38
N GLU A 75 30.79 -6.77 -16.72
CA GLU A 75 32.03 -7.29 -16.13
C GLU A 75 33.10 -7.54 -17.20
N GLY A 76 32.71 -8.14 -18.33
CA GLY A 76 33.61 -8.35 -19.48
C GLY A 76 34.17 -7.05 -20.07
N GLY A 77 33.41 -5.95 -19.99
CA GLY A 77 33.81 -4.60 -20.41
C GLY A 77 34.52 -3.76 -19.35
N SER A 78 34.69 -4.25 -18.12
CA SER A 78 35.13 -3.46 -16.95
C SER A 78 36.64 -3.18 -16.87
N LYS A 79 37.39 -3.34 -17.96
CA LYS A 79 38.84 -3.07 -17.99
C LYS A 79 39.16 -1.58 -17.86
N THR A 80 38.26 -0.71 -18.29
CA THR A 80 38.40 0.76 -18.17
C THR A 80 37.72 1.29 -16.91
N LEU A 81 38.17 2.45 -16.43
CA LEU A 81 37.60 3.12 -15.25
C LEU A 81 36.12 3.47 -15.47
N LEU A 82 35.74 3.85 -16.69
CA LEU A 82 34.34 4.09 -17.09
C LEU A 82 33.50 2.81 -17.03
N GLY A 83 34.09 1.66 -17.43
CA GLY A 83 33.45 0.35 -17.30
C GLY A 83 33.21 -0.04 -15.83
N LYS A 84 34.21 0.18 -14.97
CA LYS A 84 34.07 -0.03 -13.51
C LYS A 84 32.99 0.86 -12.89
N LEU A 85 32.93 2.13 -13.28
CA LEU A 85 31.89 3.06 -12.82
C LEU A 85 30.49 2.63 -13.27
N LYS A 86 30.36 2.18 -14.53
CA LYS A 86 29.08 1.68 -15.06
C LYS A 86 28.59 0.44 -14.31
N LEU A 87 29.50 -0.51 -14.04
CA LEU A 87 29.19 -1.70 -13.24
C LEU A 87 28.76 -1.33 -11.82
N SER A 88 29.50 -0.44 -11.16
CA SER A 88 29.17 0.04 -9.82
C SER A 88 27.82 0.77 -9.77
N TYR A 89 27.50 1.56 -10.81
CA TYR A 89 26.20 2.21 -10.93
C TYR A 89 25.05 1.18 -11.03
N GLU A 90 25.16 0.17 -11.87
CA GLU A 90 24.13 -0.88 -12.03
C GLU A 90 23.88 -1.66 -10.74
N LEU A 91 24.94 -1.99 -9.99
CA LEU A 91 24.83 -2.68 -8.71
C LEU A 91 24.25 -1.79 -7.58
N SER A 92 24.44 -0.47 -7.66
CA SER A 92 23.97 0.47 -6.63
C SER A 92 22.54 0.97 -6.83
N GLN A 93 21.94 0.82 -8.02
CA GLN A 93 20.59 1.33 -8.30
C GLN A 93 19.54 0.90 -7.26
N PRO A 94 19.46 -0.38 -6.82
CA PRO A 94 18.43 -0.80 -5.86
C PRO A 94 18.57 -0.11 -4.50
N TRP A 95 19.81 0.07 -4.03
CA TRP A 95 20.12 0.75 -2.77
C TRP A 95 19.77 2.24 -2.83
N ILE A 96 20.06 2.89 -3.96
CA ILE A 96 19.69 4.29 -4.19
C ILE A 96 18.16 4.43 -4.15
N VAL A 97 17.43 3.55 -4.83
CA VAL A 97 15.96 3.59 -4.82
C VAL A 97 15.40 3.35 -3.42
N LEU A 98 15.94 2.40 -2.66
CA LEU A 98 15.53 2.15 -1.27
C LEU A 98 15.68 3.41 -0.40
N LEU A 99 16.80 4.11 -0.53
CA LEU A 99 17.05 5.36 0.20
C LEU A 99 16.03 6.44 -0.19
N LEU A 100 15.80 6.63 -1.49
CA LEU A 100 14.81 7.60 -1.99
C LEU A 100 13.39 7.29 -1.49
N VAL A 101 13.00 6.01 -1.51
CA VAL A 101 11.72 5.55 -0.99
C VAL A 101 11.61 5.86 0.50
N GLY A 102 12.59 5.48 1.31
CA GLY A 102 12.58 5.75 2.76
C GLY A 102 12.42 7.23 3.10
N VAL A 103 13.21 8.10 2.45
CA VAL A 103 13.13 9.56 2.62
C VAL A 103 11.77 10.09 2.18
N SER A 104 11.28 9.68 1.00
CA SER A 104 10.00 10.15 0.49
C SER A 104 8.82 9.75 1.38
N VAL A 105 8.82 8.52 1.90
CA VAL A 105 7.75 8.00 2.76
C VAL A 105 7.79 8.67 4.13
N GLY A 106 8.97 8.95 4.67
CA GLY A 106 9.13 9.75 5.89
C GLY A 106 8.52 11.15 5.72
N ILE A 107 8.89 11.86 4.65
CA ILE A 107 8.34 13.20 4.36
C ILE A 107 6.82 13.15 4.17
N LEU A 108 6.32 12.22 3.36
CA LEU A 108 4.88 12.07 3.13
C LEU A 108 4.13 11.73 4.41
N SER A 109 4.66 10.85 5.26
CA SER A 109 4.07 10.51 6.55
C SER A 109 3.99 11.72 7.48
N THR A 110 5.05 12.52 7.54
CA THR A 110 5.07 13.77 8.32
C THR A 110 4.03 14.76 7.81
N ILE A 111 3.93 14.96 6.49
CA ILE A 111 2.93 15.86 5.89
C ILE A 111 1.51 15.38 6.21
N ILE A 112 1.23 14.08 6.03
CA ILE A 112 -0.07 13.49 6.34
C ILE A 112 -0.39 13.67 7.83
N SER A 113 0.56 13.37 8.72
CA SER A 113 0.33 13.46 10.17
C SER A 113 0.07 14.88 10.64
N ILE A 114 0.86 15.86 10.18
CA ILE A 114 0.67 17.28 10.53
C ILE A 114 -0.67 17.79 9.99
N THR A 115 -0.99 17.50 8.73
CA THR A 115 -2.23 17.97 8.10
C THR A 115 -3.45 17.33 8.74
N THR A 116 -3.40 16.03 9.04
CA THR A 116 -4.50 15.32 9.72
C THR A 116 -4.74 15.90 11.12
N GLN A 117 -3.69 16.17 11.90
CA GLN A 117 -3.84 16.80 13.21
C GLN A 117 -4.47 18.20 13.09
N TRP A 118 -4.00 19.02 12.15
CA TRP A 118 -4.57 20.34 11.94
C TRP A 118 -6.06 20.29 11.52
N MET A 119 -6.43 19.35 10.65
CA MET A 119 -7.83 19.13 10.21
C MET A 119 -8.73 18.66 11.36
N ILE A 120 -8.23 17.81 12.25
CA ILE A 120 -8.97 17.34 13.44
C ILE A 120 -9.17 18.50 14.41
N ASP A 121 -8.10 19.25 14.71
CA ASP A 121 -8.15 20.40 15.61
C ASP A 121 -9.18 21.43 15.12
N LEU A 122 -9.18 21.73 13.82
CA LEU A 122 -10.09 22.70 13.19
C LEU A 122 -11.57 22.39 13.44
N ARG A 123 -11.93 21.11 13.55
CA ARG A 123 -13.31 20.68 13.85
C ARG A 123 -13.72 21.00 15.29
N ASP A 124 -12.77 21.00 16.22
CA ASP A 124 -13.04 21.26 17.64
C ASP A 124 -13.06 22.77 17.96
N GLY A 125 -12.45 23.60 17.11
CA GLY A 125 -12.31 25.03 17.37
C GLY A 125 -11.31 25.73 16.46
N TYR A 126 -11.11 27.03 16.68
CA TYR A 126 -9.98 27.77 16.13
C TYR A 126 -9.41 28.73 17.19
N CYS A 127 -8.12 29.04 17.06
CA CYS A 127 -7.46 30.01 17.94
C CYS A 127 -7.81 31.44 17.51
N LYS A 128 -8.25 32.32 18.44
CA LYS A 128 -8.60 33.71 18.12
C LYS A 128 -7.41 34.57 17.66
N THR A 129 -6.18 34.19 18.02
CA THR A 129 -4.95 34.89 17.64
C THR A 129 -4.46 34.54 16.23
N GLY A 130 -4.94 33.43 15.64
CA GLY A 130 -4.60 33.03 14.26
C GLY A 130 -5.06 31.62 13.92
N PHE A 131 -5.67 31.44 12.74
CA PHE A 131 -6.29 30.17 12.32
C PHE A 131 -5.30 29.03 12.01
N TYR A 132 -4.02 29.35 11.79
CA TYR A 132 -2.99 28.40 11.38
C TYR A 132 -2.28 27.71 12.56
N LEU A 133 -2.63 28.02 13.81
CA LEU A 133 -2.07 27.38 15.00
C LEU A 133 -2.86 26.12 15.37
N ASN A 134 -2.14 25.03 15.69
CA ASN A 134 -2.73 23.84 16.32
C ASN A 134 -3.16 24.13 17.76
N GLN A 135 -4.07 23.31 18.28
CA GLN A 135 -4.62 23.46 19.64
C GLN A 135 -3.51 23.48 20.70
N LYS A 136 -2.52 22.60 20.58
CA LYS A 136 -1.38 22.50 21.50
C LYS A 136 -0.54 23.78 21.57
N PHE A 137 -0.33 24.45 20.44
CA PHE A 137 0.43 25.70 20.39
C PHE A 137 -0.39 26.90 20.86
N CYS A 138 -1.71 26.90 20.59
CA CYS A 138 -2.62 27.95 21.05
C CYS A 138 -2.74 27.98 22.60
N CYS A 139 -2.80 26.82 23.24
CA CYS A 139 -2.97 26.69 24.70
C CYS A 139 -1.65 26.66 25.51
N TRP A 140 -0.49 26.89 24.88
CA TRP A 140 0.82 26.72 25.52
C TRP A 140 1.17 27.78 26.59
N LYS A 141 0.49 28.94 26.60
CA LYS A 141 0.79 30.06 27.52
C LYS A 141 -0.30 30.19 28.60
N ALA A 142 0.10 30.54 29.83
CA ALA A 142 -0.75 30.56 31.03
C ALA A 142 -2.02 31.45 30.94
N ASP A 143 -2.06 32.41 30.00
CA ASP A 143 -3.25 33.23 29.69
C ASP A 143 -4.05 32.72 28.48
N GLY A 144 -3.93 31.42 28.18
CA GLY A 144 -4.33 30.77 26.94
C GLY A 144 -5.78 31.04 26.53
N VAL A 145 -5.95 31.59 25.32
CA VAL A 145 -7.26 31.75 24.70
C VAL A 145 -7.92 30.37 24.59
N LYS A 146 -9.17 30.24 25.07
CA LYS A 146 -9.92 28.99 24.97
C LYS A 146 -10.14 28.60 23.50
N TRP A 147 -9.82 27.35 23.17
CA TRP A 147 -10.15 26.72 21.89
C TRP A 147 -11.65 26.40 21.87
N SER A 148 -12.45 27.25 21.22
CA SER A 148 -13.90 27.05 21.10
C SER A 148 -14.51 27.94 20.01
N ILE A 149 -15.47 27.40 19.27
CA ILE A 149 -16.29 28.10 18.26
C ILE A 149 -17.52 28.78 18.88
N GLY A 150 -17.89 28.49 20.13
CA GLY A 150 -19.07 29.07 20.79
C GLY A 150 -19.68 28.15 21.86
N GLU A 151 -20.98 28.35 22.14
CA GLU A 151 -21.75 27.48 23.04
C GLU A 151 -21.92 26.06 22.49
N ASN A 152 -22.27 25.11 23.37
CA ASN A 152 -22.34 23.67 23.08
C ASN A 152 -23.16 23.31 21.83
N THR A 153 -24.25 24.03 21.54
CA THR A 153 -25.12 23.76 20.37
C THR A 153 -24.45 24.16 19.05
N VAL A 154 -23.69 25.26 19.04
CA VAL A 154 -22.97 25.73 17.85
C VAL A 154 -21.78 24.81 17.58
N GLN A 155 -21.07 24.39 18.63
CA GLN A 155 -19.96 23.45 18.52
C GLN A 155 -20.39 22.07 18.01
N PHE A 156 -21.55 21.56 18.46
CA PHE A 156 -22.10 20.32 17.92
C PHE A 156 -22.44 20.43 16.44
N SER A 157 -23.06 21.54 16.04
CA SER A 157 -23.48 21.78 14.66
C SER A 157 -22.29 21.91 13.71
N SER A 158 -21.23 22.62 14.11
CA SER A 158 -19.99 22.71 13.34
C SER A 158 -19.29 21.37 13.23
N TYR A 159 -19.20 20.62 14.34
CA TYR A 159 -18.59 19.30 14.37
C TYR A 159 -19.26 18.31 13.40
N LEU A 160 -20.60 18.29 13.40
CA LEU A 160 -21.40 17.46 12.49
C LEU A 160 -21.20 17.87 11.03
N LEU A 161 -21.24 19.19 10.75
CA LEU A 161 -21.09 19.72 9.40
C LEU A 161 -19.70 19.42 8.82
N ASP A 162 -18.64 19.67 9.57
CA ASP A 162 -17.26 19.40 9.15
C ASP A 162 -17.04 17.90 8.89
N SER A 163 -17.61 17.02 9.74
CA SER A 163 -17.52 15.57 9.56
C SER A 163 -18.18 15.11 8.25
N VAL A 164 -19.35 15.65 7.91
CA VAL A 164 -20.06 15.37 6.65
C VAL A 164 -19.29 15.90 5.44
N VAL A 165 -18.78 17.12 5.51
CA VAL A 165 -18.03 17.77 4.42
C VAL A 165 -16.72 17.02 4.14
N PHE A 166 -15.93 16.70 5.17
CA PHE A 166 -14.66 15.98 4.99
C PHE A 166 -14.86 14.57 4.44
N SER A 167 -15.85 13.83 4.97
CA SER A 167 -16.20 12.49 4.45
C SER A 167 -16.67 12.55 2.98
N GLY A 168 -17.47 13.57 2.64
CA GLY A 168 -17.92 13.83 1.28
C GLY A 168 -16.77 14.11 0.31
N ILE A 169 -15.82 14.97 0.70
CA ILE A 169 -14.62 15.29 -0.10
C ILE A 169 -13.75 14.04 -0.29
N ALA A 170 -13.48 13.27 0.77
CA ALA A 170 -12.69 12.05 0.69
C ALA A 170 -13.31 11.04 -0.29
N THR A 171 -14.63 10.82 -0.17
CA THR A 171 -15.38 9.89 -1.02
C THR A 171 -15.41 10.35 -2.48
N PHE A 172 -15.61 11.65 -2.71
CA PHE A 172 -15.60 12.24 -4.05
C PHE A 172 -14.24 12.07 -4.74
N LEU A 173 -13.14 12.31 -4.02
CA LEU A 173 -11.78 12.17 -4.54
C LEU A 173 -11.49 10.72 -4.97
N VAL A 174 -11.78 9.75 -4.11
CA VAL A 174 -11.49 8.33 -4.38
C VAL A 174 -12.32 7.82 -5.55
N ILE A 175 -13.63 8.09 -5.57
CA ILE A 175 -14.53 7.53 -6.58
C ILE A 175 -14.33 8.19 -7.95
N SER A 176 -14.04 9.49 -7.98
CA SER A 176 -13.95 10.23 -9.25
C SER A 176 -12.59 10.09 -9.93
N TYR A 177 -11.50 10.03 -9.16
CA TYR A 177 -10.14 10.07 -9.72
C TYR A 177 -9.40 8.73 -9.68
N ALA A 178 -9.53 7.96 -8.59
CA ALA A 178 -8.74 6.74 -8.40
C ALA A 178 -9.48 5.72 -7.51
N PRO A 179 -10.40 4.91 -8.07
CA PRO A 179 -11.16 3.93 -7.30
C PRO A 179 -10.28 2.86 -6.62
N PHE A 180 -9.11 2.58 -7.20
CA PHE A 180 -8.10 1.68 -6.61
C PHE A 180 -7.45 2.22 -5.32
N ALA A 181 -7.67 3.50 -4.98
CA ALA A 181 -7.22 4.07 -3.71
C ALA A 181 -8.13 3.69 -2.52
N ALA A 182 -9.32 3.11 -2.79
CA ALA A 182 -10.26 2.69 -1.76
C ALA A 182 -9.66 1.62 -0.82
N GLY A 183 -10.05 1.66 0.45
CA GLY A 183 -9.62 0.70 1.46
C GLY A 183 -8.14 0.84 1.86
N GLN A 184 -7.62 -0.17 2.56
CA GLN A 184 -6.24 -0.15 3.07
C GLN A 184 -5.23 -0.46 1.95
N GLY A 185 -5.49 -1.50 1.15
CA GLY A 185 -4.64 -1.93 0.04
C GLY A 185 -3.66 -3.07 0.38
N ILE A 186 -3.68 -3.63 1.59
CA ILE A 186 -2.78 -4.73 1.98
C ILE A 186 -3.08 -5.99 1.19
N ALA A 187 -4.35 -6.35 1.00
CA ALA A 187 -4.72 -7.59 0.32
C ALA A 187 -4.21 -7.61 -1.12
N GLU A 188 -4.39 -6.52 -1.84
CA GLU A 188 -3.90 -6.31 -3.20
C GLU A 188 -2.37 -6.20 -3.25
N LEU A 189 -1.75 -5.54 -2.26
CA LEU A 189 -0.30 -5.50 -2.17
C LEU A 189 0.29 -6.91 -1.95
N LYS A 190 -0.38 -7.75 -1.17
CA LYS A 190 0.00 -9.14 -0.94
C LYS A 190 -0.15 -10.00 -2.18
N THR A 191 -1.16 -9.76 -3.02
CA THR A 191 -1.28 -10.47 -4.31
C THR A 191 -0.18 -10.03 -5.28
N ILE A 192 0.24 -8.76 -5.25
CA ILE A 192 1.40 -8.28 -6.01
C ILE A 192 2.68 -8.96 -5.53
N MET A 193 2.88 -9.01 -4.21
CA MET A 193 3.96 -9.74 -3.57
C MET A 193 3.87 -11.25 -3.74
N SER A 194 2.78 -11.82 -4.28
CA SER A 194 2.67 -13.24 -4.63
C SER A 194 3.10 -13.51 -6.07
N GLY A 195 3.09 -12.50 -6.94
CA GLY A 195 3.55 -12.61 -8.34
C GLY A 195 2.56 -12.12 -9.39
N PHE A 196 1.45 -11.50 -8.98
CA PHE A 196 0.48 -10.90 -9.89
C PHE A 196 0.80 -9.41 -10.13
N ILE A 197 0.78 -8.97 -11.38
CA ILE A 197 1.13 -7.58 -11.72
C ILE A 197 -0.15 -6.76 -11.88
N MET A 198 -0.37 -5.77 -11.02
CA MET A 198 -1.48 -4.81 -11.08
C MET A 198 -0.95 -3.37 -11.18
N LYS A 199 -0.85 -2.86 -12.41
CA LYS A 199 -0.17 -1.57 -12.69
C LYS A 199 -0.93 -0.35 -12.21
N GLU A 200 -2.26 -0.38 -12.26
CA GLU A 200 -3.10 0.77 -11.89
C GLU A 200 -3.15 0.97 -10.37
N PHE A 201 -3.05 -0.11 -9.60
CA PHE A 201 -3.06 -0.10 -8.14
C PHE A 201 -1.88 0.71 -7.57
N LEU A 202 -0.67 0.48 -8.10
CA LEU A 202 0.57 1.16 -7.67
C LEU A 202 0.85 2.48 -8.42
N SER A 203 -0.13 3.04 -9.13
CA SER A 203 0.06 4.22 -9.97
C SER A 203 0.42 5.49 -9.18
N ALA A 204 1.13 6.44 -9.82
CA ALA A 204 1.37 7.75 -9.21
C ALA A 204 0.06 8.51 -8.93
N LYS A 205 -1.01 8.23 -9.68
CA LYS A 205 -2.33 8.80 -9.43
C LYS A 205 -2.95 8.26 -8.15
N THR A 206 -2.82 6.95 -7.88
CA THR A 206 -3.35 6.35 -6.65
C THR A 206 -2.57 6.85 -5.44
N LEU A 207 -1.25 7.03 -5.55
CA LEU A 207 -0.41 7.67 -4.53
C LEU A 207 -0.99 9.03 -4.09
N LEU A 208 -1.16 9.96 -5.05
CA LEU A 208 -1.62 11.33 -4.76
C LEU A 208 -3.03 11.33 -4.14
N ILE A 209 -3.97 10.62 -4.76
CA ILE A 209 -5.35 10.59 -4.28
C ILE A 209 -5.43 9.94 -2.90
N LYS A 210 -4.71 8.83 -2.66
CA LYS A 210 -4.72 8.13 -1.37
C LYS A 210 -4.12 8.98 -0.25
N SER A 211 -3.02 9.68 -0.51
CA SER A 211 -2.39 10.60 0.45
C SER A 211 -3.31 11.76 0.85
N VAL A 212 -4.09 12.32 -0.08
CA VAL A 212 -5.02 13.42 0.23
C VAL A 212 -6.32 12.89 0.84
N SER A 213 -6.90 11.82 0.30
CA SER A 213 -8.19 11.30 0.76
C SER A 213 -8.12 10.78 2.19
N ILE A 214 -6.98 10.23 2.61
CA ILE A 214 -6.85 9.69 3.96
C ILE A 214 -6.83 10.76 5.04
N VAL A 215 -6.29 11.94 4.73
CA VAL A 215 -6.31 13.10 5.64
C VAL A 215 -7.76 13.47 5.95
N PHE A 216 -8.59 13.62 4.91
CA PHE A 216 -10.01 13.94 5.05
C PHE A 216 -10.81 12.79 5.70
N ALA A 217 -10.50 11.53 5.35
CA ALA A 217 -11.18 10.37 5.93
C ALA A 217 -10.95 10.29 7.45
N VAL A 218 -9.71 10.45 7.92
CA VAL A 218 -9.39 10.44 9.35
C VAL A 218 -9.95 11.68 10.05
N ALA A 219 -9.84 12.86 9.43
CA ALA A 219 -10.37 14.10 9.98
C ALA A 219 -11.90 14.09 10.16
N SER A 220 -12.63 13.34 9.31
CA SER A 220 -14.09 13.18 9.44
C SER A 220 -14.53 12.44 10.71
N GLY A 221 -13.60 11.84 11.48
CA GLY A 221 -13.92 11.05 12.67
C GLY A 221 -14.43 9.64 12.37
N LEU A 222 -14.28 9.17 11.12
CA LEU A 222 -14.48 7.76 10.80
C LEU A 222 -13.41 6.93 11.52
N SER A 223 -13.79 5.75 12.01
CA SER A 223 -12.88 4.79 12.65
C SER A 223 -11.97 4.12 11.61
N VAL A 224 -11.08 4.90 10.99
CA VAL A 224 -10.13 4.49 9.96
C VAL A 224 -8.73 4.91 10.39
N GLY A 225 -7.75 4.00 10.27
CA GLY A 225 -6.35 4.29 10.61
C GLY A 225 -5.53 4.71 9.39
N LYS A 226 -4.70 5.76 9.55
CA LYS A 226 -3.73 6.20 8.54
C LYS A 226 -2.52 5.25 8.40
N GLU A 227 -2.17 4.56 9.49
CA GLU A 227 -0.99 3.72 9.59
C GLU A 227 -0.93 2.62 8.53
N VAL A 228 -2.06 1.94 8.33
CA VAL A 228 -2.11 0.80 7.43
C VAL A 228 -2.10 1.23 5.95
N ALA A 229 -2.60 2.42 5.65
CA ALA A 229 -2.53 2.98 4.31
C ALA A 229 -1.13 3.49 3.95
N LEU A 230 -0.29 3.87 4.93
CA LEU A 230 1.10 4.27 4.69
C LEU A 230 1.91 3.15 4.02
N VAL A 231 1.57 1.88 4.26
CA VAL A 231 2.19 0.72 3.60
C VAL A 231 1.91 0.71 2.09
N HIS A 232 0.68 1.03 1.68
CA HIS A 232 0.34 1.12 0.27
C HIS A 232 0.97 2.38 -0.36
N ILE A 233 0.98 3.51 0.35
CA ILE A 233 1.65 4.74 -0.08
C ILE A 233 3.15 4.49 -0.30
N SER A 234 3.83 3.73 0.57
CA SER A 234 5.24 3.38 0.41
C SER A 234 5.49 2.46 -0.79
N ALA A 235 4.62 1.48 -1.03
CA ALA A 235 4.67 0.65 -2.23
C ALA A 235 4.48 1.47 -3.51
N CYS A 236 3.58 2.45 -3.51
CA CYS A 236 3.40 3.36 -4.64
C CYS A 236 4.64 4.26 -4.86
N CYS A 237 5.27 4.75 -3.79
CA CYS A 237 6.53 5.49 -3.88
C CYS A 237 7.63 4.64 -4.51
N ALA A 238 7.75 3.38 -4.09
CA ALA A 238 8.70 2.45 -4.69
C ALA A 238 8.42 2.20 -6.17
N ASN A 239 7.17 2.04 -6.58
CA ASN A 239 6.81 1.92 -7.99
C ASN A 239 7.15 3.20 -8.79
N PHE A 240 6.94 4.38 -8.22
CA PHE A 240 7.31 5.66 -8.82
C PHE A 240 8.82 5.77 -9.05
N PHE A 241 9.64 5.56 -8.01
CA PHE A 241 11.11 5.65 -8.15
C PHE A 241 11.69 4.52 -9.00
N SER A 242 11.16 3.30 -8.92
CA SER A 242 11.55 2.19 -9.80
C SER A 242 11.33 2.51 -11.29
N GLY A 243 10.35 3.35 -11.60
CA GLY A 243 10.06 3.79 -12.97
C GLY A 243 11.12 4.72 -13.56
N ILE A 244 11.95 5.36 -12.73
CA ILE A 244 13.01 6.27 -13.14
C ILE A 244 14.27 5.49 -13.60
N PHE A 245 14.53 4.34 -12.98
CA PHE A 245 15.71 3.52 -13.27
C PHE A 245 15.37 2.42 -14.28
N PRO A 246 15.91 2.46 -15.52
CA PRO A 246 15.52 1.53 -16.58
C PRO A 246 15.88 0.07 -16.27
N SER A 247 16.96 -0.18 -15.52
CA SER A 247 17.36 -1.55 -15.16
C SER A 247 16.33 -2.21 -14.24
N ILE A 248 15.78 -1.45 -13.28
CA ILE A 248 14.74 -1.92 -12.35
C ILE A 248 13.37 -1.95 -13.04
N LYS A 249 13.03 -0.93 -13.84
CA LYS A 249 11.76 -0.85 -14.57
C LYS A 249 11.50 -2.05 -15.47
N GLN A 250 12.55 -2.61 -16.06
CA GLN A 250 12.46 -3.77 -16.95
C GLN A 250 12.51 -5.11 -16.24
N ASN A 251 12.81 -5.14 -14.94
CA ASN A 251 12.96 -6.35 -14.13
C ASN A 251 11.87 -6.36 -13.05
N GLU A 252 10.74 -7.01 -13.35
CA GLU A 252 9.60 -7.05 -12.43
C GLU A 252 9.92 -7.87 -11.17
N ALA A 253 10.82 -8.86 -11.26
CA ALA A 253 11.30 -9.62 -10.12
C ALA A 253 12.08 -8.76 -9.10
N GLN A 254 13.03 -7.95 -9.59
CA GLN A 254 13.78 -7.02 -8.75
C GLN A 254 12.87 -5.93 -8.18
N LYS A 255 11.93 -5.43 -8.98
CA LYS A 255 10.93 -4.46 -8.53
C LYS A 255 10.04 -5.02 -7.40
N ARG A 256 9.67 -6.30 -7.44
CA ARG A 256 8.93 -6.96 -6.34
C ARG A 256 9.74 -7.03 -5.05
N GLN A 257 11.04 -7.30 -5.12
CA GLN A 257 11.91 -7.26 -3.94
C GLN A 257 11.93 -5.86 -3.33
N LEU A 258 12.00 -4.83 -4.18
CA LEU A 258 11.94 -3.44 -3.76
C LEU A 258 10.57 -3.05 -3.16
N LEU A 259 9.46 -3.54 -3.71
CA LEU A 259 8.12 -3.35 -3.14
C LEU A 259 7.97 -4.00 -1.76
N SER A 260 8.57 -5.19 -1.55
CA SER A 260 8.61 -5.84 -0.23
C SER A 260 9.35 -4.99 0.80
N ALA A 261 10.54 -4.52 0.44
CA ALA A 261 11.36 -3.65 1.28
C ALA A 261 10.67 -2.30 1.55
N ALA A 262 10.00 -1.71 0.56
CA ALA A 262 9.22 -0.49 0.72
C ALA A 262 8.01 -0.68 1.64
N SER A 263 7.35 -1.83 1.58
CA SER A 263 6.25 -2.18 2.49
C SER A 263 6.74 -2.27 3.93
N ALA A 264 7.89 -2.93 4.16
CA ALA A 264 8.56 -2.95 5.46
C ALA A 264 8.91 -1.53 5.96
N ALA A 265 9.46 -0.68 5.09
CA ALA A 265 9.77 0.71 5.42
C ALA A 265 8.52 1.52 5.77
N GLY A 266 7.41 1.33 5.04
CA GLY A 266 6.13 1.99 5.32
C GLY A 266 5.57 1.65 6.70
N ILE A 267 5.63 0.37 7.08
CA ILE A 267 5.21 -0.09 8.42
C ILE A 267 6.15 0.45 9.50
N SER A 268 7.45 0.46 9.22
CA SER A 268 8.45 1.01 10.14
C SER A 268 8.18 2.48 10.44
N VAL A 269 7.81 3.26 9.42
CA VAL A 269 7.47 4.69 9.55
C VAL A 269 6.12 4.88 10.26
N ALA A 270 5.14 4.03 9.99
CA ALA A 270 3.82 4.11 10.60
C ALA A 270 3.85 3.83 12.12
N PHE A 271 4.53 2.75 12.53
CA PHE A 271 4.53 2.30 13.93
C PHE A 271 5.79 2.66 14.70
N GLY A 272 6.80 3.26 14.06
CA GLY A 272 8.10 3.54 14.69
C GLY A 272 8.89 2.27 15.05
N ALA A 273 8.58 1.12 14.45
CA ALA A 273 9.12 -0.19 14.81
C ALA A 273 9.73 -0.90 13.58
N PRO A 274 11.05 -0.76 13.32
CA PRO A 274 11.66 -1.29 12.10
C PRO A 274 11.66 -2.82 12.01
N ILE A 275 11.86 -3.51 13.14
CA ILE A 275 11.86 -4.98 13.19
C ILE A 275 10.47 -5.53 12.85
N ALA A 276 9.41 -4.88 13.34
CA ALA A 276 8.03 -5.26 13.03
C ALA A 276 7.73 -5.12 11.53
N GLY A 277 8.23 -4.06 10.88
CA GLY A 277 8.09 -3.88 9.43
C GLY A 277 8.75 -5.00 8.61
N VAL A 278 9.95 -5.42 9.00
CA VAL A 278 10.65 -6.54 8.34
C VAL A 278 9.87 -7.84 8.53
N LEU A 279 9.43 -8.14 9.75
CA LEU A 279 8.64 -9.35 10.04
C LEU A 279 7.37 -9.39 9.21
N PHE A 280 6.63 -8.28 9.09
CA PHE A 280 5.44 -8.21 8.24
C PHE A 280 5.75 -8.55 6.78
N SER A 281 6.87 -8.05 6.24
CA SER A 281 7.27 -8.36 4.86
C SER A 281 7.69 -9.81 4.65
N LEU A 282 8.18 -10.47 5.71
CA LEU A 282 8.55 -11.88 5.73
C LEU A 282 7.37 -12.82 6.02
N GLU A 283 6.28 -12.31 6.61
CA GLU A 283 5.09 -13.09 7.02
C GLU A 283 4.24 -13.61 5.84
N GLY A 284 4.87 -13.82 4.69
CA GLY A 284 4.29 -14.46 3.52
C GLY A 284 3.62 -15.77 3.91
N ILE A 285 2.28 -15.78 3.74
CA ILE A 285 1.33 -16.90 3.85
C ILE A 285 0.51 -16.97 5.17
N VAL A 286 0.96 -16.44 6.31
CA VAL A 286 0.25 -16.69 7.60
C VAL A 286 -1.09 -15.93 7.73
N GLY A 287 -1.25 -14.78 7.07
CA GLY A 287 -2.52 -14.03 7.06
C GLY A 287 -3.64 -14.56 6.15
N SER A 288 -3.65 -15.85 5.77
CA SER A 288 -4.64 -16.39 4.81
C SER A 288 -6.08 -16.25 5.31
N LEU A 289 -6.31 -16.42 6.62
CA LEU A 289 -7.65 -16.32 7.21
C LEU A 289 -8.19 -14.89 7.16
N VAL A 290 -7.41 -13.90 7.60
CA VAL A 290 -7.84 -12.49 7.65
C VAL A 290 -8.08 -11.93 6.24
N VAL A 291 -7.20 -12.25 5.30
CA VAL A 291 -7.38 -11.84 3.89
C VAL A 291 -8.60 -12.50 3.26
N LYS A 292 -8.88 -13.77 3.61
CA LYS A 292 -10.05 -14.48 3.10
C LYS A 292 -11.35 -13.95 3.71
N LEU A 293 -11.34 -13.53 4.97
CA LEU A 293 -12.46 -12.85 5.62
C LEU A 293 -12.73 -11.47 4.99
N ASP A 294 -11.69 -10.67 4.77
CA ASP A 294 -11.83 -9.35 4.13
C ASP A 294 -12.32 -9.48 2.67
N SER A 295 -11.78 -10.46 1.94
CA SER A 295 -12.25 -10.80 0.59
C SER A 295 -13.70 -11.32 0.59
N MET A 296 -14.08 -12.16 1.55
CA MET A 296 -15.44 -12.65 1.69
C MET A 296 -16.42 -11.51 2.01
N PHE A 297 -16.06 -10.61 2.91
CA PHE A 297 -16.86 -9.44 3.28
C PHE A 297 -17.02 -8.48 2.08
N SER A 298 -15.93 -8.21 1.36
CA SER A 298 -15.97 -7.41 0.13
C SER A 298 -16.87 -8.03 -0.94
N ASN A 299 -16.75 -9.35 -1.16
CA ASN A 299 -17.61 -10.09 -2.10
C ASN A 299 -19.08 -10.09 -1.67
N TYR A 300 -19.37 -10.22 -0.38
CA TYR A 300 -20.73 -10.12 0.15
C TYR A 300 -21.30 -8.71 -0.06
N ARG A 301 -20.51 -7.67 0.19
CA ARG A 301 -20.89 -6.26 -0.03
C ARG A 301 -21.21 -5.96 -1.51
N GLN A 302 -20.42 -6.50 -2.44
CA GLN A 302 -20.66 -6.33 -3.87
C GLN A 302 -21.97 -6.98 -4.35
N LYS A 303 -22.40 -8.07 -3.69
CA LYS A 303 -23.65 -8.78 -4.00
C LYS A 303 -24.87 -8.18 -3.29
N SER A 304 -24.65 -7.34 -2.28
CA SER A 304 -25.72 -6.73 -1.50
C SER A 304 -26.21 -5.41 -2.12
N PHE A 305 -27.42 -4.99 -1.73
CA PHE A 305 -28.06 -3.75 -2.21
C PHE A 305 -27.26 -2.48 -1.88
N LEU A 306 -26.36 -2.54 -0.91
CA LEU A 306 -25.49 -1.45 -0.44
C LEU A 306 -24.59 -0.87 -1.54
N ASN A 307 -24.22 -1.65 -2.57
CA ASN A 307 -23.39 -1.16 -3.68
C ASN A 307 -24.07 0.00 -4.46
N LYS A 308 -25.41 0.04 -4.48
CA LYS A 308 -26.17 1.06 -5.21
C LYS A 308 -26.09 2.47 -4.57
N PHE A 309 -25.72 2.55 -3.29
CA PHE A 309 -25.64 3.79 -2.50
C PHE A 309 -24.25 4.05 -1.88
N ALA A 310 -23.18 3.52 -2.49
CA ALA A 310 -21.84 3.58 -1.92
C ALA A 310 -21.34 5.00 -1.54
N ARG A 311 -21.74 6.05 -2.27
CA ARG A 311 -21.37 7.45 -1.94
C ARG A 311 -22.10 7.99 -0.71
N GLY A 312 -23.40 7.68 -0.61
CA GLY A 312 -24.25 8.16 0.48
C GLY A 312 -24.00 7.41 1.78
N GLU A 313 -23.66 6.12 1.69
CA GLU A 313 -23.36 5.27 2.84
C GLU A 313 -22.24 5.86 3.72
N VAL A 314 -21.10 6.23 3.13
CA VAL A 314 -19.95 6.76 3.89
C VAL A 314 -20.30 8.07 4.59
N VAL A 315 -21.10 8.92 3.95
CA VAL A 315 -21.55 10.19 4.53
C VAL A 315 -22.55 9.95 5.68
N VAL A 316 -23.48 9.02 5.51
CA VAL A 316 -24.44 8.64 6.56
C VAL A 316 -23.72 8.02 7.75
N VAL A 317 -22.76 7.12 7.52
CA VAL A 317 -21.94 6.52 8.57
C VAL A 317 -21.11 7.58 9.29
N ALA A 318 -20.52 8.54 8.58
CA ALA A 318 -19.79 9.65 9.20
C ALA A 318 -20.71 10.51 10.08
N ALA A 319 -21.90 10.84 9.59
CA ALA A 319 -22.89 11.60 10.37
C ALA A 319 -23.32 10.85 11.65
N LEU A 320 -23.69 9.58 11.55
CA LEU A 320 -24.09 8.77 12.71
C LEU A 320 -22.94 8.59 13.71
N THR A 321 -21.74 8.29 13.21
CA THR A 321 -20.53 8.20 14.04
C THR A 321 -20.28 9.52 14.78
N SER A 322 -20.40 10.66 14.09
CA SER A 322 -20.17 11.97 14.70
C SER A 322 -21.17 12.29 15.83
N ILE A 323 -22.45 11.90 15.67
CA ILE A 323 -23.48 12.08 16.70
C ILE A 323 -23.15 11.26 17.96
N ILE A 324 -22.74 9.99 17.78
CA ILE A 324 -22.40 9.10 18.88
C ILE A 324 -21.10 9.54 19.57
N CYS A 325 -20.09 9.89 18.78
CA CYS A 325 -18.76 10.23 19.29
C CYS A 325 -18.66 11.64 19.88
N TYR A 326 -19.60 12.55 19.60
CA TYR A 326 -19.53 13.92 20.13
C TYR A 326 -19.43 13.95 21.67
N GLY A 327 -20.20 13.10 22.36
CA GLY A 327 -20.19 13.01 23.82
C GLY A 327 -18.99 12.29 24.42
N ASN A 328 -18.14 11.64 23.61
CA ASN A 328 -17.02 10.85 24.09
C ASN A 328 -15.68 11.37 23.52
N ILE A 329 -14.88 12.01 24.37
CA ILE A 329 -13.57 12.57 24.00
C ILE A 329 -12.58 11.50 23.49
N PHE A 330 -12.68 10.26 23.96
CA PHE A 330 -11.79 9.17 23.57
C PHE A 330 -12.09 8.68 22.15
N ALA A 331 -13.36 8.64 21.77
CA ALA A 331 -13.78 8.24 20.43
C ALA A 331 -13.40 9.28 19.35
N ARG A 332 -13.06 10.51 19.76
CA ARG A 332 -12.63 11.60 18.88
C ARG A 332 -11.13 11.57 18.56
N SER A 333 -10.33 10.95 19.43
CA SER A 333 -8.88 10.95 19.35
C SER A 333 -8.36 9.92 18.34
N ASP A 334 -7.22 10.23 17.70
CA ASP A 334 -6.50 9.29 16.83
C ASP A 334 -6.12 8.03 17.62
N ALA A 335 -6.34 6.84 17.04
CA ALA A 335 -6.25 5.57 17.75
C ALA A 335 -4.86 5.34 18.39
N VAL A 336 -3.78 5.72 17.69
CA VAL A 336 -2.41 5.61 18.22
C VAL A 336 -2.20 6.57 19.41
N THR A 337 -2.74 7.78 19.32
CA THR A 337 -2.64 8.77 20.39
C THR A 337 -3.45 8.32 21.60
N LEU A 338 -4.64 7.75 21.39
CA LEU A 338 -5.47 7.19 22.44
C LEU A 338 -4.75 6.06 23.20
N VAL A 339 -4.15 5.12 22.47
CA VAL A 339 -3.37 4.03 23.07
C VAL A 339 -2.15 4.58 23.83
N SER A 340 -1.43 5.55 23.25
CA SER A 340 -0.30 6.19 23.92
C SER A 340 -0.72 6.87 25.23
N ASN A 341 -1.85 7.58 25.23
CA ASN A 341 -2.37 8.24 26.42
C ASN A 341 -2.77 7.23 27.50
N LEU A 342 -3.34 6.08 27.10
CA LEU A 342 -3.75 5.02 28.03
C LEU A 342 -2.56 4.35 28.74
N PHE A 343 -1.41 4.26 28.09
CA PHE A 343 -0.18 3.69 28.67
C PHE A 343 0.71 4.72 29.38
N THR A 344 0.37 6.01 29.31
CA THR A 344 1.14 7.05 29.99
C THR A 344 0.81 7.05 31.47
N GLU A 345 1.83 7.04 32.34
CA GLU A 345 1.62 7.18 33.78
C GLU A 345 1.05 8.56 34.13
N CYS A 346 0.04 8.59 35.00
CA CYS A 346 -0.56 9.81 35.49
C CYS A 346 0.47 10.70 36.21
N ARG A 347 0.75 11.90 35.65
CA ARG A 347 1.46 12.99 36.35
C ARG A 347 0.47 14.04 36.83
N ALA A 348 0.79 14.73 37.92
CA ALA A 348 -0.07 15.67 38.65
C ALA A 348 -0.63 16.88 37.87
N ILE A 349 -0.35 17.01 36.57
CA ILE A 349 -0.97 18.00 35.68
C ILE A 349 -1.31 17.25 34.39
N ASP A 350 -2.48 16.62 34.36
CA ASP A 350 -2.96 15.95 33.15
C ASP A 350 -4.20 16.68 32.61
N ASN A 351 -4.04 17.31 31.44
CA ASN A 351 -5.13 17.99 30.72
C ASN A 351 -5.99 16.99 29.93
N SER A 352 -5.66 15.70 29.92
CA SER A 352 -6.38 14.68 29.16
C SER A 352 -7.65 14.17 29.84
N GLY A 353 -7.85 14.46 31.14
CA GLY A 353 -9.03 14.05 31.92
C GLY A 353 -9.12 12.54 32.20
N ILE A 354 -8.04 11.77 31.99
CA ILE A 354 -7.95 10.32 32.25
C ILE A 354 -7.51 10.04 33.69
N CYS A 355 -6.68 10.92 34.24
CA CYS A 355 -6.17 10.84 35.59
C CYS A 355 -6.94 11.83 36.47
N GLU A 356 -7.80 11.32 37.35
CA GLU A 356 -8.42 12.10 38.43
C GLU A 356 -7.43 12.41 39.55
#